data_AF-A0A352B7H8-F1
#
_entry.id   AF-A0A352B7H8-F1
#
_cell.length_a   1.000
_cell.length_b   1.000
_cell.length_c   1.000
_cell.angle_alpha   90.00
_cell.angle_beta   90.00
_cell.angle_gamma   90.00
#
_symmetry.space_group_name_H-M   'P 1'
#
loop_
_entity.id
_entity.type
_entity.pdbx_description
1 polymer ?
#
loop_
_entity_poly.entity_id
_entity_poly.type
_entity_poly.pdbx_seq_one_letter_code
_entity_poly.pdbx_strand_id
1 'polypeptide(L)' 'PPAGDHTPADTALLSMHDARSRFDRNYLIRVLRAAGGNVSQAASMAGKHRTDFYALMKRHGLKRSDFC' A
#
# COMPACT_ATOMS: atom_id res chain seq x y z
N PRO A 1 -37.24 -7.58 2.33
CA PRO A 1 -36.38 -6.94 1.30
C PRO A 1 -35.30 -7.94 0.85
N PRO A 2 -35.19 -8.25 -0.45
CA PRO A 2 -34.17 -9.17 -0.94
C PRO A 2 -32.77 -8.56 -0.82
N ALA A 3 -31.82 -9.45 -0.55
CA ALA A 3 -30.40 -9.19 -0.46
C ALA A 3 -29.79 -8.72 -1.79
N GLY A 4 -28.70 -7.96 -1.70
CA GLY A 4 -27.70 -7.89 -2.76
C GLY A 4 -27.67 -6.64 -3.62
N ASP A 5 -27.35 -5.48 -3.03
CA ASP A 5 -26.68 -4.41 -3.77
C ASP A 5 -25.18 -4.44 -3.43
N HIS A 6 -24.54 -5.55 -3.78
CA HIS A 6 -23.10 -5.55 -4.05
C HIS A 6 -22.99 -5.47 -5.56
N THR A 7 -23.35 -4.31 -6.10
CA THR A 7 -22.94 -3.93 -7.45
C THR A 7 -21.40 -3.95 -7.44
N PRO A 8 -20.73 -4.88 -8.14
CA PRO A 8 -19.29 -4.77 -8.31
C PRO A 8 -19.07 -3.54 -9.16
N ALA A 9 -18.64 -2.44 -8.54
CA ALA A 9 -18.10 -1.30 -9.27
C ALA A 9 -16.76 -1.72 -9.90
N ASP A 10 -16.83 -2.60 -10.89
CA ASP A 10 -15.73 -3.03 -11.73
C ASP A 10 -16.12 -2.81 -13.18
N THR A 11 -15.90 -1.60 -13.69
CA THR A 11 -15.58 -1.38 -15.12
C THR A 11 -15.09 0.03 -15.47
N ALA A 12 -14.79 0.91 -14.52
CA ALA A 12 -13.98 2.08 -14.83
C ALA A 12 -12.51 1.66 -14.70
N LEU A 13 -11.88 1.28 -15.81
CA LEU A 13 -10.43 1.04 -15.85
C LEU A 13 -9.74 2.29 -15.29
N LEU A 14 -9.08 2.11 -14.15
CA LEU A 14 -8.27 3.16 -13.55
C LEU A 14 -7.19 3.58 -14.54
N SER A 15 -6.86 4.86 -14.57
CA SER A 15 -5.65 5.30 -15.25
C SER A 15 -4.45 4.50 -14.73
N MET A 16 -3.48 4.21 -15.59
CA MET A 16 -2.22 3.56 -15.24
C MET A 16 -1.60 4.17 -13.96
N HIS A 17 -1.68 5.50 -13.83
CA HIS A 17 -1.18 6.22 -12.67
C HIS A 17 -1.92 5.86 -11.38
N ASP A 18 -3.25 5.80 -11.40
CA ASP A 18 -4.05 5.48 -10.22
C ASP A 18 -3.91 4.00 -9.85
N ALA A 19 -3.98 3.10 -10.84
CA ALA A 19 -3.74 1.68 -10.65
C ALA A 19 -2.37 1.42 -10.01
N ARG A 20 -1.33 2.10 -10.50
CA ARG A 20 0.02 2.03 -9.93
C ARG A 20 0.05 2.57 -8.50
N SER A 21 -0.58 3.71 -8.23
CA SER A 21 -0.63 4.31 -6.90
C SER A 21 -1.30 3.38 -5.88
N ARG A 22 -2.41 2.76 -6.27
CA ARG A 22 -3.14 1.78 -5.45
C ARG A 22 -2.32 0.52 -5.21
N PHE A 23 -1.65 0.01 -6.24
CA PHE A 23 -0.74 -1.12 -6.10
C PHE A 23 0.40 -0.82 -5.12
N ASP A 24 1.07 0.31 -5.29
CA ASP A 24 2.25 0.69 -4.51
C ASP A 24 1.87 0.86 -3.03
N ARG A 25 0.76 1.57 -2.74
CA ARG A 25 0.22 1.71 -1.38
C ARG A 25 -0.09 0.35 -0.74
N ASN A 26 -0.79 -0.54 -1.45
CA ASN A 26 -1.15 -1.86 -0.93
C ASN A 26 0.09 -2.75 -0.73
N TYR A 27 1.11 -2.62 -1.56
CA TYR A 27 2.37 -3.31 -1.39
C TYR A 27 3.09 -2.83 -0.12
N LEU A 28 3.25 -1.51 0.06
CA LEU A 28 3.89 -0.91 1.23
C LEU A 28 3.21 -1.34 2.54
N ILE A 29 1.88 -1.37 2.58
CA ILE A 29 1.11 -1.85 3.75
C ILE A 29 1.46 -3.31 4.07
N ARG A 30 1.49 -4.19 3.06
CA ARG A 30 1.78 -5.62 3.26
C ARG A 30 3.18 -5.84 3.81
N VAL A 31 4.20 -5.17 3.25
CA VAL A 31 5.57 -5.33 3.74
C VAL A 31 5.78 -4.69 5.11
N LEU A 32 5.12 -3.57 5.42
CA LEU A 32 5.18 -2.95 6.75
C LEU A 32 4.56 -3.84 7.83
N ARG A 33 3.42 -4.49 7.53
CA ARG A 33 2.81 -5.47 8.43
C ARG A 33 3.70 -6.70 8.62
N ALA A 34 4.26 -7.23 7.53
CA ALA A 34 5.16 -8.39 7.61
C ALA A 34 6.43 -8.09 8.42
N ALA A 35 6.88 -6.84 8.42
CA ALA A 35 8.01 -6.36 9.21
C ALA A 35 7.63 -5.87 10.62
N GLY A 36 6.38 -6.01 11.06
CA GLY A 36 5.94 -5.52 12.38
C GLY A 36 6.16 -4.01 12.60
N GLY A 37 5.99 -3.22 11.53
CA GLY A 37 6.21 -1.77 11.57
C GLY A 37 7.69 -1.34 11.53
N ASN A 38 8.64 -2.29 11.45
CA ASN A 38 10.06 -1.96 11.27
C ASN A 38 10.34 -1.53 9.82
N VAL A 39 10.48 -0.22 9.62
CA VAL A 39 10.70 0.38 8.30
C VAL A 39 12.02 -0.09 7.65
N SER A 40 13.07 -0.33 8.42
CA SER A 40 14.36 -0.80 7.89
C SER A 40 14.24 -2.23 7.35
N GLN A 41 13.55 -3.09 8.08
CA GLN A 41 13.27 -4.46 7.64
C GLN A 41 12.32 -4.48 6.44
N ALA A 42 11.24 -3.68 6.48
CA ALA A 42 10.31 -3.54 5.36
C ALA A 42 11.02 -3.07 4.06
N ALA A 43 11.94 -2.10 4.17
CA ALA A 43 12.74 -1.63 3.05
C ALA A 43 13.66 -2.74 2.49
N SER A 44 14.30 -3.52 3.37
CA SER A 44 15.12 -4.67 2.97
C SER A 44 14.29 -5.75 2.28
N MET A 45 13.12 -6.11 2.83
CA MET A 45 12.17 -7.04 2.20
C MET A 45 11.68 -6.56 0.83
N ALA A 46 11.52 -5.25 0.67
CA ALA A 46 11.11 -4.63 -0.58
C ALA A 46 12.26 -4.41 -1.58
N GLY A 47 13.51 -4.80 -1.24
CA GLY A 47 14.68 -4.56 -2.09
C GLY A 47 14.94 -3.07 -2.34
N LYS A 48 14.61 -2.21 -1.38
CA LYS A 48 14.74 -0.75 -1.49
C LYS A 48 15.70 -0.20 -0.45
N HIS A 49 16.38 0.89 -0.79
CA HIS A 49 17.06 1.70 0.20
C HIS A 49 16.05 2.28 1.18
N ARG A 50 16.44 2.36 2.46
CA ARG A 50 15.59 2.87 3.53
C ARG A 50 15.03 4.26 3.23
N THR A 51 15.84 5.16 2.68
CA THR A 51 15.42 6.54 2.33
C THR A 51 14.35 6.55 1.24
N ASP A 52 14.51 5.75 0.19
CA ASP A 52 13.51 5.61 -0.88
C ASP A 52 12.21 5.04 -0.35
N PHE A 53 12.30 4.08 0.57
CA PHE A 53 11.15 3.48 1.21
C PHE A 53 10.38 4.51 2.05
N TYR A 54 11.06 5.36 2.82
CA TYR A 54 10.44 6.49 3.51
C TYR A 54 9.77 7.47 2.54
N ALA A 55 10.39 7.77 1.41
CA ALA A 55 9.79 8.64 0.39
C ALA A 55 8.52 8.02 -0.22
N LEU A 56 8.49 6.70 -0.45
CA LEU A 56 7.31 5.96 -0.87
C LEU A 56 6.20 6.02 0.18
N MET A 57 6.52 5.75 1.46
CA MET A 57 5.56 5.87 2.55
C MET A 57 4.94 7.27 2.63
N LYS A 58 5.77 8.32 2.57
CA LYS A 58 5.32 9.72 2.61
C LYS A 58 4.38 10.04 1.43
N ARG A 59 4.73 9.60 0.22
CA ARG A 59 3.90 9.79 -0.99
C ARG A 59 2.52 9.14 -0.85
N HIS A 60 2.43 7.98 -0.20
CA HIS A 60 1.18 7.25 0.01
C HIS A 60 0.50 7.54 1.36
N GLY A 61 0.98 8.52 2.12
CA GLY A 61 0.42 8.92 3.41
C GLY A 61 0.54 7.86 4.52
N LEU A 62 1.49 6.93 4.41
CA LEU A 62 1.70 5.85 5.36
C LEU A 62 2.64 6.28 6.49
N LYS A 63 2.28 5.93 7.73
CA LYS A 63 3.09 6.17 8.92
C LYS A 63 3.46 4.83 9.55
N ARG A 64 4.72 4.68 10.00
CA ARG A 64 5.16 3.45 10.67
C ARG A 64 4.32 3.09 11.90
N SER A 65 3.84 4.10 12.62
CA SER A 65 3.03 3.95 13.84
C SER A 65 1.67 3.29 13.60
N ASP A 66 1.23 3.17 12.35
CA ASP A 66 0.02 2.43 11.97
C ASP A 66 0.24 0.90 11.98
N PHE A 67 1.50 0.46 12.08
CA PHE A 67 1.92 -0.93 11.90
C PHE A 67 2.82 -1.47 13.03
N CYS A 68 3.10 -0.67 14.07
CA CYS A 68 3.88 -1.07 15.25
C CYS A 68 2.97 -1.49 16.41
#